data_AF-A0AAP6ZRP2-F1
#
_entry.id   AF-A0AAP6ZRP2-F1
#
_cell.length_a   1.000
_cell.length_b   1.000
_cell.length_c   1.000
_cell.angle_alpha   90.00
_cell.angle_beta   90.00
_cell.angle_gamma   90.00
#
_symmetry.space_group_name_H-M   'P 1'
#
loop_
_entity.id
_entity.type
_entity.pdbx_description
1 polymer ?
#
loop_
_entity_poly.entity_id
_entity_poly.type
_entity_poly.pdbx_seq_one_letter_code
_entity_poly.pdbx_strand_id
1 'polypeptide(L)'
;MISTIHYQLRQLEGSTALYAYGTEACEKQGLFEVDFVEYERMCQEGLVPSIEETVYLIRKSEHDPNFYGGIRVFFHLYKHYLQHGAYAEEYGQVV
;
A
#
# COMPACT_ATOMS: atom_id res chain seq x y z
N MET A 1 -22.69 2.16 -0.93
CA MET A 1 -22.05 1.74 0.34
C MET A 1 -20.55 1.91 0.19
N ILE A 2 -19.89 2.53 1.17
CA ILE A 2 -18.44 2.58 1.23
C ILE A 2 -18.02 1.24 1.82
N SER A 3 -17.57 0.29 0.99
CA SER A 3 -17.01 -0.96 1.50
C SER A 3 -15.73 -0.63 2.28
N THR A 4 -15.69 -1.03 3.55
CA THR A 4 -14.46 -1.01 4.36
C THR A 4 -13.42 -1.86 3.63
N ILE A 5 -12.20 -1.32 3.49
CA ILE A 5 -11.07 -2.07 2.93
C ILE A 5 -10.16 -2.46 4.08
N HIS A 6 -9.81 -3.74 4.11
CA HIS A 6 -8.91 -4.36 5.05
C HIS A 6 -7.57 -4.61 4.38
N TYR A 7 -6.50 -4.55 5.14
CA TYR A 7 -5.19 -4.93 4.66
C TYR A 7 -4.32 -5.53 5.75
N GLN A 8 -3.37 -6.35 5.31
CA GLN A 8 -2.41 -7.01 6.18
C GLN A 8 -1.04 -7.05 5.50
N LEU A 9 0.00 -6.64 6.22
CA LEU A 9 1.38 -6.83 5.81
C LEU A 9 1.69 -8.33 5.80
N ARG A 10 2.10 -8.86 4.64
CA ARG A 10 2.45 -10.28 4.46
C ARG A 10 3.93 -10.52 4.57
N GLN A 11 4.72 -9.63 3.99
CA GLN A 11 6.15 -9.83 3.84
C GLN A 11 6.86 -8.48 3.71
N LEU A 12 8.08 -8.40 4.25
CA LEU A 12 8.98 -7.27 4.12
C LEU A 12 10.32 -7.79 3.62
N GLU A 13 10.72 -7.38 2.42
CA GLU A 13 11.98 -7.76 1.79
C GLU A 13 12.80 -6.51 1.44
N GLY A 14 13.83 -6.24 2.24
CA GLY A 14 14.63 -5.04 2.08
C GLY A 14 13.78 -3.77 2.21
N SER A 15 13.66 -3.03 1.11
CA SER A 15 12.87 -1.79 1.03
C SER A 15 11.41 -2.01 0.64
N THR A 16 11.03 -3.21 0.21
CA THR A 16 9.70 -3.48 -0.36
C THR A 16 8.81 -4.24 0.64
N ALA A 17 7.54 -3.85 0.71
CA ALA A 17 6.52 -4.48 1.54
C ALA A 17 5.36 -5.02 0.70
N LEU A 18 5.02 -6.29 0.90
CA LEU A 18 3.91 -6.97 0.24
C LEU A 18 2.66 -6.94 1.14
N TYR A 19 1.57 -6.40 0.62
CA TYR A 19 0.29 -6.31 1.32
C TYR A 19 -0.76 -7.21 0.67
N ALA A 20 -1.49 -7.93 1.51
CA ALA A 20 -2.79 -8.48 1.14
C ALA A 20 -3.88 -7.47 1.48
N TYR A 21 -4.88 -7.34 0.61
CA TYR A 21 -6.06 -6.51 0.89
C TYR A 21 -7.35 -7.19 0.47
N GLY A 22 -8.45 -6.76 1.09
CA GLY A 22 -9.79 -7.30 0.89
C GLY A 22 -10.88 -6.29 1.24
N THR A 23 -12.08 -6.40 0.67
CA THR A 23 -13.28 -5.73 1.21
C THR A 23 -14.05 -6.67 2.14
N GLU A 24 -14.89 -6.14 3.06
CA GLU A 24 -15.71 -6.97 3.98
C GLU A 24 -16.50 -8.08 3.28
N ALA A 25 -16.96 -7.83 2.05
CA ALA A 25 -17.71 -8.78 1.24
C ALA A 25 -16.83 -9.75 0.43
N CYS A 26 -15.50 -9.71 0.59
CA CYS A 26 -14.50 -10.42 -0.22
C CYS A 26 -14.60 -10.20 -1.74
N GLU A 27 -15.39 -9.22 -2.18
CA GLU A 27 -15.64 -8.93 -3.60
C GLU A 27 -14.38 -8.45 -4.34
N LYS A 28 -13.46 -7.84 -3.61
CA LYS A 28 -12.18 -7.36 -4.13
C LYS A 28 -11.08 -7.78 -3.17
N GLN A 29 -10.28 -8.74 -3.58
CA GLN A 29 -9.11 -9.21 -2.85
C GLN A 29 -7.91 -9.26 -3.78
N GLY A 30 -6.72 -9.04 -3.22
CA GLY A 30 -5.52 -8.98 -4.02
C GLY A 30 -4.25 -8.80 -3.21
N LEU A 31 -3.15 -8.68 -3.95
CA LEU A 31 -1.80 -8.48 -3.45
C LEU A 31 -1.16 -7.30 -4.18
N PHE A 32 -0.53 -6.39 -3.45
CA PHE A 32 0.30 -5.35 -4.05
C PHE A 32 1.54 -5.10 -3.22
N GLU A 33 2.57 -4.62 -3.90
CA GLU A 33 3.85 -4.28 -3.30
C GLU A 33 4.01 -2.77 -3.27
N VAL A 34 4.64 -2.29 -2.20
CA VAL A 34 5.01 -0.89 -2.05
C VAL A 34 6.46 -0.77 -1.61
N ASP A 35 7.13 0.27 -2.09
CA ASP A 35 8.46 0.65 -1.64
C ASP A 35 8.45 2.12 -1.20
N PHE A 36 8.26 2.34 0.11
CA PHE A 36 8.26 3.70 0.67
C PHE A 36 9.67 4.20 1.01
N VAL A 37 10.66 3.32 1.08
CA VAL A 37 12.05 3.72 1.28
C VAL A 37 12.58 4.41 0.01
N GLU A 38 12.19 3.92 -1.16
CA GLU A 38 12.48 4.58 -2.43
C GLU A 38 11.88 6.00 -2.48
N TYR A 39 10.69 6.20 -1.91
CA TYR A 39 10.11 7.54 -1.76
C TYR A 39 10.95 8.45 -0.87
N GLU A 40 11.42 7.96 0.27
CA GLU A 40 12.29 8.74 1.16
C GLU A 40 13.62 9.08 0.47
N ARG A 41 14.19 8.14 -0.29
CA ARG A 41 15.39 8.39 -1.10
C ARG A 41 15.14 9.48 -2.13
N MET A 42 14.05 9.42 -2.89
CA MET A 42 13.66 10.46 -3.85
C MET A 42 13.51 11.82 -3.17
N CYS A 43 12.88 11.87 -2.00
CA CYS A 43 12.75 13.11 -1.23
C CYS A 43 14.11 13.68 -0.80
N GLN A 44 15.04 12.83 -0.35
CA GLN A 44 16.41 13.22 0.02
C GLN A 44 17.21 13.75 -1.18
N GLU A 45 16.93 13.25 -2.38
CA GLU A 45 17.53 13.69 -3.63
C GLU A 45 16.87 14.97 -4.20
N GLY A 46 15.87 15.53 -3.51
CA GLY A 46 15.13 16.72 -3.95
C GLY A 46 14.09 16.44 -5.04
N LEU A 47 13.84 15.16 -5.34
CA LEU A 47 12.90 14.67 -6.35
C LEU A 47 11.55 14.37 -5.71
N VAL A 48 11.01 15.28 -4.89
CA VAL A 48 9.75 15.08 -4.15
C VAL A 48 8.64 14.72 -5.13
N PRO A 49 8.21 13.45 -5.21
CA PRO A 49 7.22 13.06 -6.21
C PRO A 49 5.86 13.62 -5.78
N SER A 50 5.11 14.11 -6.76
CA SER A 50 3.71 14.49 -6.55
C SER A 50 2.91 13.29 -6.03
N ILE A 51 1.77 13.57 -5.41
CA ILE A 51 0.85 12.51 -4.95
C ILE A 51 0.44 11.59 -6.13
N GLU A 52 0.34 12.13 -7.33
CA GLU A 52 0.05 11.36 -8.55
C GLU A 52 1.21 10.46 -8.94
N GLU A 53 2.45 10.91 -8.76
CA GLU A 53 3.66 10.11 -9.00
C GLU A 53 3.93 9.07 -7.91
N THR A 54 3.45 9.29 -6.68
CA THR A 54 3.57 8.27 -5.61
C THR A 54 2.82 6.98 -5.93
N VAL A 55 1.85 7.01 -6.86
CA VAL A 55 1.19 5.80 -7.35
C VAL A 55 2.17 4.86 -8.07
N TYR A 56 3.29 5.36 -8.62
CA TYR A 56 4.34 4.51 -9.22
C TYR A 56 5.16 3.73 -8.20
N LEU A 57 5.03 4.05 -6.91
CA LEU A 57 5.60 3.24 -5.82
C LEU A 57 4.79 1.95 -5.60
N ILE A 58 3.58 1.87 -6.15
CA ILE A 58 2.78 0.64 -6.17
C ILE A 58 3.27 -0.21 -7.32
N ARG A 59 3.84 -1.36 -7.00
CA ARG A 59 4.05 -2.41 -7.99
C ARG A 59 2.86 -3.36 -7.95
N LYS A 60 2.30 -3.60 -9.12
CA LYS A 60 1.29 -4.64 -9.29
C LYS A 60 1.99 -5.97 -9.02
N SER A 61 1.52 -6.73 -8.03
CA SER A 61 1.97 -8.12 -7.90
C SER A 61 1.58 -8.87 -9.18
N GLU A 62 2.49 -9.67 -9.73
CA GLU A 62 2.30 -10.38 -11.01
C GLU A 62 1.02 -11.24 -11.05
N HIS A 63 0.43 -11.54 -9.89
CA HIS A 63 -0.71 -12.43 -9.72
C HIS A 63 -2.05 -11.75 -9.39
N ASP A 64 -2.14 -10.40 -9.36
CA ASP A 64 -3.37 -9.72 -8.93
C ASP A 64 -4.26 -9.22 -10.11
N PRO A 65 -5.51 -9.70 -10.24
CA PRO A 65 -6.46 -9.17 -11.23
C PRO A 65 -7.00 -7.76 -10.93
N ASN A 66 -6.80 -7.20 -9.74
CA ASN A 66 -7.56 -6.06 -9.21
C ASN A 66 -6.73 -4.83 -8.77
N PHE A 67 -5.77 -4.41 -9.58
CA PHE A 67 -4.87 -3.26 -9.33
C PHE A 67 -5.54 -2.01 -8.71
N TYR A 68 -6.73 -1.63 -9.19
CA TYR A 68 -7.46 -0.46 -8.68
C TYR A 68 -7.94 -0.58 -7.24
N GLY A 69 -8.11 -1.80 -6.73
CA GLY A 69 -8.38 -2.05 -5.30
C GLY A 69 -7.17 -1.69 -4.43
N GLY A 70 -5.97 -2.06 -4.87
CA GLY A 70 -4.71 -1.76 -4.18
C GLY A 70 -4.43 -0.26 -4.05
N ILE A 71 -4.79 0.55 -5.05
CA ILE A 71 -4.61 2.03 -5.00
C ILE A 71 -5.34 2.66 -3.79
N ARG A 72 -6.54 2.19 -3.45
CA ARG A 72 -7.29 2.74 -2.30
C ARG A 72 -6.61 2.42 -0.97
N VAL A 73 -5.98 1.26 -0.87
CA VAL A 73 -5.21 0.84 0.31
C VAL A 73 -3.90 1.59 0.40
N PHE A 74 -3.24 1.79 -0.75
CA PHE A 74 -1.98 2.50 -0.83
C PHE A 74 -2.02 3.87 -0.15
N PHE A 75 -3.02 4.71 -0.45
CA PHE A 75 -3.09 6.04 0.18
C PHE A 75 -3.20 5.99 1.70
N HIS A 76 -3.82 4.94 2.25
CA HIS A 76 -3.89 4.74 3.69
C HIS A 76 -2.52 4.36 4.26
N LEU A 77 -1.85 3.38 3.64
CA LEU A 77 -0.51 2.94 4.02
C LEU A 77 0.53 4.04 3.91
N TYR A 78 0.48 4.81 2.82
CA TYR A 78 1.38 5.92 2.55
C TYR A 78 1.23 7.02 3.60
N LYS A 79 -0.01 7.39 3.94
CA LYS A 79 -0.27 8.33 5.03
C LYS A 79 0.31 7.84 6.36
N HIS A 80 0.10 6.55 6.69
CA HIS A 80 0.67 5.97 7.91
C HIS A 80 2.20 6.06 7.91
N TYR A 81 2.84 5.69 6.81
CA TYR A 81 4.29 5.73 6.68
C TYR A 81 4.83 7.17 6.86
N LEU A 82 4.21 8.18 6.24
CA LEU A 82 4.60 9.58 6.44
C LEU A 82 4.45 10.06 7.89
N GLN A 83 3.48 9.51 8.64
CA GLN A 83 3.22 9.91 10.03
C GLN A 83 4.13 9.20 11.04
N HIS A 84 4.54 7.97 10.75
CA HIS A 84 5.18 7.09 11.73
C HIS A 84 6.60 6.64 11.33
N GLY A 85 7.01 6.84 10.07
CA GLY A 85 8.29 6.36 9.54
C GLY A 85 8.41 4.84 9.50
N ALA A 86 7.29 4.12 9.42
CA ALA A 86 7.23 2.67 9.46
C ALA A 86 6.06 2.12 8.62
N TYR A 87 6.19 0.86 8.18
CA TYR A 87 5.13 0.14 7.47
C TYR A 87 3.98 -0.21 8.42
N ALA A 88 2.73 -0.05 7.96
CA ALA A 88 1.55 -0.41 8.75
C ALA A 88 1.35 -1.93 8.76
N GLU A 89 1.13 -2.54 9.92
CA GLU A 89 1.05 -4.01 10.00
C GLU A 89 -0.36 -4.56 9.69
N GLU A 90 -1.42 -3.92 10.19
CA GLU A 90 -2.81 -4.38 10.00
C GLU A 90 -3.81 -3.20 10.10
N TYR A 91 -4.92 -3.28 9.35
CA TYR A 91 -6.07 -2.40 9.54
C TYR A 91 -7.39 -3.11 9.22
N GLY A 92 -8.36 -2.88 10.10
CA GLY A 92 -9.72 -3.39 9.97
C GLY A 92 -9.88 -4.82 10.50
N GLN A 93 -9.54 -5.09 11.76
CA GLN A 93 -10.06 -6.30 12.40
C GLN A 93 -11.58 -6.20 12.52
N VAL A 94 -12.29 -7.10 11.83
CA VAL A 94 -13.65 -7.48 12.23
C VAL A 94 -13.48 -8.58 13.26
N VAL A 95 -13.93 -8.30 14.48
CA VAL A 95 -14.07 -9.28 15.57
C VAL A 95 -15.12 -10.31 15.19
#